data_AF-U9UQ39-F1
#
_entry.id   AF-U9UQ39-F1
#
_cell.length_a   1.000
_cell.length_b   1.000
_cell.length_c   1.000
_cell.angle_alpha   90.00
_cell.angle_beta   90.00
_cell.angle_gamma   90.00
#
_symmetry.space_group_name_H-M   'P 1'
#
loop_
_entity.id
_entity.type
_entity.pdbx_description
1 polymer ?
#
loop_
_entity_poly.entity_id
_entity_poly.type
_entity_poly.pdbx_seq_one_letter_code
_entity_poly.pdbx_strand_id
1 'polypeptide(L)'
;MHLDEYYSDRLNGLLRDKKIIDQYDFYDLAISKTIGSGGSASVYATNWKNTLTVYAIKKSVNNKEVYLMIMANSHENIIQFRGVTKFEGE
;
A
#
# COMPACT_ATOMS: atom_id res chain seq x y z
N MET A 1 20.94 15.16 1.98
CA MET A 1 19.93 14.09 2.07
C MET A 1 18.84 14.39 1.06
N HIS A 2 18.71 13.57 0.02
CA HIS A 2 17.64 13.71 -0.96
C HIS A 2 16.32 13.34 -0.28
N LEU A 3 15.23 14.07 -0.53
CA LEU A 3 13.96 13.85 0.19
C LEU A 3 13.44 12.41 0.01
N ASP A 4 13.68 11.82 -1.17
CA ASP A 4 13.27 10.46 -1.50
C ASP A 4 14.07 9.40 -0.72
N GLU A 5 15.35 9.64 -0.49
CA GLU A 5 16.22 8.80 0.32
C GLU A 5 15.73 8.76 1.78
N TYR A 6 15.36 9.93 2.32
CA TYR A 6 14.78 10.02 3.66
C TYR A 6 13.50 9.18 3.83
N TYR A 7 12.54 9.28 2.91
CA TYR A 7 11.31 8.50 3.01
C TYR A 7 11.54 7.01 2.80
N SER A 8 12.49 6.65 1.93
CA SER A 8 12.88 5.27 1.70
C SER A 8 13.46 4.65 2.96
N ASP A 9 14.38 5.33 3.64
CA ASP A 9 14.97 4.87 4.90
C ASP A 9 13.93 4.74 6.02
N ARG A 10 13.04 5.73 6.15
CA ARG A 10 11.93 5.69 7.12
C ARG A 10 11.02 4.49 6.86
N LEU A 11 10.58 4.29 5.61
CA LEU A 11 9.69 3.18 5.26
C LEU A 11 10.38 1.83 5.47
N ASN A 12 11.65 1.70 5.07
CA ASN A 12 12.44 0.49 5.30
C ASN A 12 12.58 0.16 6.79
N GLY A 13 12.76 1.17 7.65
CA GLY A 13 12.76 1.00 9.10
C GLY A 13 11.43 0.44 9.62
N LEU A 14 10.30 0.99 9.15
CA LEU A 14 8.97 0.53 9.55
C LEU A 14 8.64 -0.87 9.03
N LEU A 15 9.06 -1.22 7.81
CA LEU A 15 8.85 -2.56 7.24
C LEU A 15 9.66 -3.65 7.95
N ARG A 16 10.82 -3.30 8.53
CA ARG A 16 11.60 -4.22 9.37
C ARG A 16 10.86 -4.54 10.66
N ASP A 17 10.17 -3.56 11.24
CA ASP A 17 9.30 -3.76 12.39
C ASP A 17 7.90 -4.16 11.94
N LYS A 18 7.74 -5.45 11.60
CA LYS A 18 6.49 -6.07 11.12
C LYS A 18 5.26 -5.86 12.03
N LYS A 19 5.42 -5.26 13.21
CA LYS A 19 4.32 -4.84 14.09
C LYS A 19 3.63 -3.55 13.63
N ILE A 20 4.28 -2.75 12.77
CA ILE A 20 3.79 -1.42 12.37
C ILE A 20 3.11 -1.46 10.99
N ILE A 21 3.64 -2.24 10.05
CA ILE A 21 3.10 -2.35 8.70
C ILE A 21 3.04 -3.82 8.30
N ASP A 22 1.86 -4.25 7.86
CA ASP A 22 1.71 -5.54 7.23
C ASP A 22 2.29 -5.52 5.82
N GLN A 23 3.10 -6.54 5.53
CA GLN A 23 3.57 -6.84 4.18
C GLN A 23 2.88 -8.09 3.68
N TYR A 24 2.19 -7.93 2.55
CA TYR A 24 1.37 -8.95 1.94
C TYR A 24 2.02 -9.47 0.67
N ASP A 25 1.77 -10.75 0.36
CA ASP A 25 2.17 -11.34 -0.90
C ASP A 25 1.14 -10.96 -1.98
N PHE A 26 1.62 -10.63 -3.18
CA PHE A 26 0.76 -10.35 -4.30
C PHE A 26 -0.06 -11.57 -4.74
N TYR A 27 0.46 -12.79 -4.55
CA TYR A 27 -0.27 -14.01 -4.89
C TYR A 27 -1.50 -14.27 -4.00
N ASP A 28 -1.61 -13.57 -2.87
CA ASP A 28 -2.81 -13.58 -2.03
C ASP A 28 -3.92 -12.66 -2.56
N LEU A 29 -3.67 -11.91 -3.63
CA LEU A 29 -4.57 -10.90 -4.17
C LEU A 29 -5.11 -11.34 -5.54
N ALA A 30 -6.42 -11.53 -5.63
CA ALA A 30 -7.11 -11.72 -6.90
C ALA A 30 -7.56 -10.35 -7.44
N ILE A 31 -6.81 -9.78 -8.40
CA ILE A 31 -7.22 -8.52 -9.04
C ILE A 31 -8.52 -8.78 -9.83
N SER A 32 -9.57 -8.04 -9.48
CA SER A 32 -10.89 -8.22 -10.09
C SER A 32 -11.17 -7.22 -11.20
N LYS A 33 -10.97 -5.92 -10.93
CA LYS A 33 -11.27 -4.83 -11.87
C LYS A 33 -10.53 -3.54 -11.50
N THR A 34 -10.21 -2.73 -12.50
CA THR A 34 -9.85 -1.32 -12.27
C THR A 34 -11.08 -0.57 -11.79
N ILE A 35 -10.94 0.21 -10.72
CA ILE A 35 -12.04 1.04 -10.17
C ILE A 35 -11.84 2.54 -10.43
N GLY A 36 -10.65 2.95 -10.84
CA GLY A 36 -10.37 4.32 -11.25
C GLY A 36 -8.93 4.50 -11.69
N SER A 37 -8.69 5.59 -12.41
CA SER A 37 -7.36 6.06 -12.77
C SER A 37 -7.31 7.57 -12.66
N GLY A 38 -6.16 8.09 -12.24
CA GLY A 38 -5.90 9.53 -12.17
C GLY A 38 -4.47 9.83 -12.60
N GLY A 39 -4.04 11.08 -12.45
CA GLY A 39 -2.72 11.55 -12.90
C GLY A 39 -1.52 10.83 -12.27
N SER A 40 -1.71 10.10 -11.16
CA SER A 40 -0.62 9.40 -10.47
C SER A 40 -0.62 7.89 -10.70
N ALA A 41 -1.79 7.24 -10.69
CA ALA A 41 -1.88 5.78 -10.82
C ALA A 41 -3.31 5.31 -11.13
N SER A 42 -3.39 4.05 -11.54
CA SER A 42 -4.62 3.26 -11.53
C SER A 42 -4.81 2.58 -10.17
N VAL A 43 -6.09 2.44 -9.79
CA VAL A 43 -6.53 1.76 -8.58
C VAL A 43 -7.40 0.58 -8.97
N TYR A 44 -7.19 -0.55 -8.31
CA TYR A 44 -7.83 -1.83 -8.58
C TYR A 44 -8.60 -2.31 -7.36
N ALA A 45 -9.79 -2.87 -7.57
CA ALA A 45 -10.46 -3.67 -6.55
C ALA A 45 -9.90 -5.10 -6.59
N THR A 46 -9.61 -5.65 -5.43
CA THR A 46 -9.11 -7.01 -5.28
C THR A 46 -9.75 -7.68 -4.07
N ASN A 47 -9.90 -9.00 -4.14
CA ASN A 47 -10.28 -9.80 -2.99
C ASN A 47 -9.03 -10.44 -2.41
N TRP A 48 -8.90 -10.42 -1.09
CA TRP A 48 -7.93 -11.26 -0.42
C TRP A 48 -8.37 -12.71 -0.56
N LYS A 49 -7.44 -13.59 -0.95
CA LYS A 49 -7.70 -15.00 -1.26
C LYS A 49 -8.49 -15.66 -0.12
N ASN A 50 -9.56 -16.36 -0.51
CA ASN A 50 -10.48 -17.05 0.40
C ASN A 50 -11.29 -16.15 1.34
N THR A 51 -11.37 -14.84 1.08
CA THR A 51 -12.24 -13.92 1.81
C THR A 51 -13.19 -13.20 0.86
N LEU A 52 -14.33 -12.74 1.39
CA LEU A 52 -15.25 -11.84 0.68
C LEU A 52 -14.82 -10.37 0.82
N THR A 53 -13.72 -10.10 1.54
CA THR A 53 -13.27 -8.74 1.82
C THR A 53 -12.61 -8.15 0.59
N VAL A 54 -13.17 -7.02 0.13
CA VAL A 54 -12.67 -6.27 -1.02
C VAL A 54 -11.73 -5.17 -0.52
N TYR A 55 -10.56 -5.06 -1.14
CA TYR A 55 -9.58 -4.02 -0.91
C TYR A 55 -9.34 -3.20 -2.19
N ALA A 56 -8.90 -1.96 -2.00
CA ALA A 56 -8.39 -1.13 -3.09
C ALA A 56 -6.86 -1.17 -3.09
N ILE A 57 -6.26 -1.49 -4.24
CA ILE A 57 -4.80 -1.48 -4.44
C ILE A 57 -4.44 -0.43 -5.47
N LYS A 58 -3.47 0.41 -5.12
CA LYS A 58 -2.86 1.40 -6.01
C LYS A 58 -1.46 0.92 -6.39
N LYS A 59 -1.20 0.72 -7.69
CA LYS A 59 0.04 0.07 -8.19
C LYS A 59 1.30 0.92 -8.05
N SER A 60 1.21 2.23 -8.28
CA SER A 60 2.35 3.14 -8.21
C SER A 60 2.17 4.07 -7.02
N VAL A 61 2.95 3.84 -5.97
CA VAL A 61 2.95 4.66 -4.75
C VAL A 61 4.35 5.21 -4.50
N ASN A 62 4.43 6.53 -4.32
CA ASN A 62 5.64 7.19 -3.85
C ASN A 62 5.87 6.83 -2.37
N ASN A 63 7.12 6.53 -1.96
CA ASN A 63 7.46 6.23 -0.56
C ASN A 63 6.98 7.30 0.43
N LYS A 64 6.98 8.58 0.03
CA LYS A 64 6.39 9.68 0.81
C LYS A 64 4.90 9.49 1.05
N GLU A 65 4.15 9.07 0.05
CA GLU A 65 2.70 8.85 0.15
C GLU A 65 2.40 7.71 1.13
N VAL A 66 3.13 6.59 1.01
CA VAL A 66 2.99 5.45 1.93
C VAL A 66 3.30 5.85 3.36
N TYR A 67 4.41 6.56 3.58
CA TYR A 67 4.81 7.03 4.91
C TYR A 67 3.71 7.90 5.55
N LEU A 68 3.15 8.86 4.81
CA LEU A 68 2.10 9.73 5.33
C LEU A 68 0.81 8.95 5.66
N MET A 69 0.44 7.96 4.84
CA MET A 69 -0.71 7.11 5.12
C MET A 69 -0.53 6.30 6.41
N ILE A 70 0.66 5.77 6.67
CA ILE A 70 0.96 5.04 7.91
C ILE A 70 0.79 5.95 9.13
N MET A 71 1.34 7.16 9.07
CA MET A 71 1.27 8.11 10.18
C MET A 71 -0.17 8.57 10.47
N ALA A 72 -1.01 8.66 9.44
CA ALA A 72 -2.40 9.10 9.55
C ALA A 72 -3.40 7.95 9.82
N ASN A 73 -2.95 6.69 9.83
CA ASN A 73 -3.82 5.51 9.76
C ASN A 73 -4.77 5.33 10.95
N SER A 74 -4.49 5.96 12.09
CA SER A 74 -5.31 5.87 13.29
C SER A 74 -6.54 6.79 13.26
N HIS A 75 -6.63 7.71 12.30
CA HIS A 75 -7.69 8.72 12.27
C HIS A 75 -8.92 8.23 11.49
N GLU A 76 -10.11 8.34 12.09
CA GLU A 76 -11.37 7.81 11.52
C GLU A 76 -11.78 8.42 10.17
N ASN A 77 -11.47 9.70 9.94
CA ASN A 77 -11.74 10.40 8.69
C ASN A 77 -10.73 10.12 7.56
N ILE A 78 -9.72 9.29 7.81
CA ILE A 78 -8.73 8.89 6.80
C ILE A 78 -8.99 7.44 6.42
N ILE A 79 -8.94 7.15 5.10
CA ILE A 79 -9.10 5.79 4.62
C ILE A 79 -8.00 4.91 5.22
N GLN A 80 -8.41 3.81 5.84
CA GLN A 80 -7.50 2.92 6.55
C GLN A 80 -6.48 2.30 5.59
N PHE A 81 -5.21 2.54 5.89
CA PHE A 81 -4.07 1.87 5.29
C PHE A 81 -3.93 0.48 5.87
N ARG A 82 -3.93 -0.53 5.00
CA ARG A 82 -3.85 -1.94 5.40
C ARG A 82 -2.44 -2.51 5.36
N GLY A 83 -1.61 -2.02 4.45
CA GLY A 83 -0.26 -2.55 4.27
C GLY A 83 0.26 -2.30 2.87
N VAL A 84 1.38 -2.94 2.57
CA VAL A 84 2.01 -2.90 1.25
C VAL A 84 2.13 -4.31 0.67
N THR A 85 2.16 -4.40 -0.64
CA THR A 85 2.52 -5.62 -1.37
C THR A 85 3.68 -5.31 -2.30
N LYS A 86 4.57 -6.26 -2.52
CA LYS A 86 5.52 -6.19 -3.64
C LYS A 86 4.83 -6.78 -4.85
N PHE A 87 4.85 -6.06 -5.97
CA PHE A 87 4.39 -6.62 -7.23
C PHE A 87 5.54 -7.42 -7.82
N GLU A 88 5.42 -8.74 -7.97
CA GLU A 88 6.41 -9.53 -8.70
C GLU A 88 6.24 -9.28 -10.20
N GLY A 89 7.27 -8.74 -10.85
CA GLY A 89 7.24 -8.39 -12.28
C GLY A 89 8.03 -7.15 -12.71
N GLU A 90 8.86 -6.57 -11.82
CA GLU A 90 9.93 -5.61 -12.17
C GLU A 90 11.29 -6.13 -11.71
#